data_AF-A0A382JAL2-F1
#
_entry.id   AF-A0A382JAL2-F1
#
_cell.length_a   1.000
_cell.length_b   1.000
_cell.length_c   1.000
_cell.angle_alpha   90.00
_cell.angle_beta   90.00
_cell.angle_gamma   90.00
#
_symmetry.space_group_name_H-M   'P 1'
#
loop_
_entity.id
_entity.type
_entity.pdbx_description
1 polymer ?
#
loop_
_entity_poly.entity_id
_entity_poly.type
_entity_poly.pdbx_seq_one_letter_code
_entity_poly.pdbx_strand_id
1 'polypeptide(L)'
;MEGVLKAGGARYVDASIIGGPPRNGSSPRVYASGDNASEFEQLRDFGLDVRNLGTLLGRASGIKMCYAAMTKGTTALHTELLIAAEKMGLTKELMAEFSGGQQAAVTRMEGWIPSMPAKSRRWVSEMEEVEKTFNDLGLTPDIFKGVADMYRMIGATPLGDENPESRDRDRDMAETIRIIAESTSD
;
A
#
# COMPACT_ATOMS: atom_id res chain seq x y z
N MET A 1 12.91 18.83 7.27
CA MET A 1 13.47 19.00 5.91
C MET A 1 13.33 20.44 5.42
N GLU A 2 12.13 21.02 5.45
CA GLU A 2 11.86 22.39 4.98
C GLU A 2 12.85 23.44 5.51
N GLY A 3 13.06 23.50 6.83
CA GLY A 3 13.97 24.49 7.43
C GLY A 3 15.40 24.41 6.91
N VAL A 4 15.91 23.21 6.64
CA VAL A 4 17.26 22.99 6.07
C VAL A 4 17.32 23.49 4.62
N LEU A 5 16.29 23.19 3.83
CA LEU A 5 16.23 23.59 2.42
C LEU A 5 16.09 25.11 2.27
N LYS A 6 15.20 25.72 3.06
CA LYS A 6 15.01 27.19 3.07
C LYS A 6 16.27 27.92 3.56
N ALA A 7 16.98 27.40 4.56
CA ALA A 7 18.25 27.97 5.02
C ALA A 7 19.34 27.96 3.94
N GLY A 8 19.30 26.97 3.03
CA GLY A 8 20.18 26.91 1.85
C GLY A 8 19.71 27.76 0.67
N GLY A 9 18.62 28.52 0.79
CA GLY A 9 18.03 29.33 -0.29
C GLY A 9 17.21 28.54 -1.30
N ALA A 10 16.97 27.24 -1.08
CA ALA A 10 16.16 26.43 -1.97
C ALA A 10 14.66 26.64 -1.72
N ARG A 11 13.88 26.61 -2.80
CA ARG A 11 12.43 26.52 -2.74
C ARG A 11 12.00 25.08 -2.45
N TYR A 12 10.88 24.92 -1.76
CA TYR A 12 10.39 23.63 -1.29
C TYR A 12 8.92 23.42 -1.66
N VAL A 13 8.60 22.17 -2.03
CA VAL A 13 7.25 21.65 -2.30
C VAL A 13 7.15 20.27 -1.65
N ASP A 14 6.08 20.03 -0.89
CA ASP A 14 5.69 18.69 -0.46
C ASP A 14 4.97 18.01 -1.62
N ALA A 15 5.48 16.87 -2.09
CA ALA A 15 4.90 16.15 -3.21
C ALA A 15 4.81 14.64 -2.93
N SER A 16 3.77 13.99 -3.47
CA SER A 16 3.57 12.56 -3.34
C SER A 16 3.06 11.92 -4.63
N ILE A 17 3.36 10.63 -4.81
CA ILE A 17 3.05 9.89 -6.04
C ILE A 17 2.06 8.76 -5.73
N ILE A 18 0.92 8.77 -6.43
CA ILE A 18 -0.11 7.74 -6.36
C ILE A 18 -0.39 7.16 -7.75
N GLY A 19 0.06 5.93 -7.95
CA GLY A 19 -0.08 5.17 -9.19
C GLY A 19 1.09 4.22 -9.38
N GLY A 20 0.98 3.33 -10.37
CA GLY A 20 2.13 2.55 -10.83
C GLY A 20 3.09 3.38 -11.68
N PRO A 21 4.26 2.83 -12.04
CA PRO A 21 5.17 3.46 -12.98
C PRO A 21 4.48 3.78 -14.32
N PRO A 22 4.91 4.84 -15.04
CA PRO A 22 4.34 5.17 -16.34
C PRO A 22 4.44 3.99 -17.33
N ARG A 23 3.30 3.53 -17.87
CA ARG A 23 3.22 2.43 -18.84
C ARG A 23 2.02 2.63 -19.77
N ASN A 24 2.18 2.37 -21.07
CA ASN A 24 1.10 2.33 -22.07
C ASN A 24 0.13 3.54 -22.00
N GLY A 25 0.66 4.77 -21.86
CA GLY A 25 -0.16 5.98 -21.77
C GLY A 25 -0.78 6.26 -20.39
N SER A 26 -0.60 5.38 -19.41
CA SER A 26 -0.91 5.66 -18.00
C SER A 26 0.25 6.36 -17.31
N SER A 27 -0.06 7.39 -16.52
CA SER A 27 0.90 8.17 -15.72
C SER A 27 0.43 8.19 -14.27
N PRO A 28 1.34 8.10 -13.27
CA PRO A 28 0.94 8.28 -11.89
C PRO A 28 0.48 9.73 -11.63
N ARG A 29 -0.37 9.88 -10.62
CA ARG A 29 -0.76 11.20 -10.13
C ARG A 29 0.32 11.70 -9.18
N VAL A 30 0.74 12.94 -9.37
CA VAL A 30 1.68 13.64 -8.48
C VAL A 30 0.92 14.70 -7.72
N TYR A 31 0.66 14.52 -6.43
CA TYR A 31 0.07 15.55 -5.60
C TYR A 31 1.15 16.52 -5.14
N ALA A 32 0.86 17.81 -5.06
CA ALA A 32 1.80 18.84 -4.62
C ALA A 32 1.12 19.80 -3.64
N SER A 33 1.85 20.26 -2.64
CA SER A 33 1.41 21.28 -1.68
C SER A 33 2.58 22.11 -1.15
N GLY A 34 2.31 23.33 -0.69
CA GLY A 34 3.33 24.29 -0.26
C GLY A 34 3.28 25.60 -1.05
N ASP A 35 3.96 26.62 -0.57
CA ASP A 35 3.99 27.96 -1.18
C ASP A 35 4.42 27.96 -2.66
N ASN A 36 5.25 26.99 -3.06
CA ASN A 36 5.76 26.86 -4.43
C ASN A 36 4.99 25.81 -5.27
N ALA A 37 3.86 25.29 -4.79
CA ALA A 37 3.12 24.22 -5.47
C ALA A 37 2.58 24.65 -6.84
N SER A 38 2.16 25.91 -7.00
CA SER A 38 1.68 26.45 -8.28
C SER A 38 2.76 26.53 -9.36
N GLU A 39 4.02 26.66 -8.97
CA GLU A 39 5.13 26.57 -9.92
C GLU A 39 5.39 25.12 -10.31
N PHE A 40 5.40 24.20 -9.34
CA PHE A 40 5.55 22.77 -9.60
C PHE A 40 4.43 22.21 -10.49
N GLU A 41 3.22 22.77 -10.36
CA GLU A 41 2.07 22.46 -11.19
C GLU A 41 2.28 22.73 -12.69
N GLN A 42 3.20 23.61 -13.07
CA GLN A 42 3.55 23.86 -14.47
C GLN A 42 4.17 22.63 -15.16
N LEU A 43 4.64 21.63 -14.40
CA LEU A 43 5.08 20.35 -14.97
C LEU A 43 3.96 19.59 -15.70
N ARG A 44 2.69 19.98 -15.54
CA ARG A 44 1.58 19.50 -16.36
C ARG A 44 1.79 19.77 -17.85
N ASP A 45 2.42 20.89 -18.19
CA ASP A 45 2.70 21.28 -19.58
C ASP A 45 3.71 20.33 -20.24
N PHE A 46 4.39 19.51 -19.44
CA PHE A 46 5.38 18.51 -19.87
C PHE A 46 4.90 17.07 -19.68
N GLY A 47 3.59 16.86 -19.47
CA GLY A 47 2.96 15.54 -19.48
C GLY A 47 2.79 14.85 -18.13
N LEU A 48 3.03 15.53 -17.01
CA LEU A 48 2.72 14.99 -15.67
C LEU A 48 1.27 15.28 -15.23
N ASP A 49 0.57 14.34 -14.59
CA ASP A 49 -0.69 14.60 -13.88
C ASP A 49 -0.36 15.16 -12.48
N VAL A 50 0.01 16.43 -12.42
CA VAL A 50 0.24 17.12 -11.14
C VAL A 50 -1.10 17.58 -10.56
N ARG A 51 -1.32 17.47 -9.25
CA ARG A 51 -2.53 17.91 -8.56
C ARG A 51 -2.16 18.80 -7.38
N ASN A 52 -2.37 20.10 -7.54
CA ASN A 52 -2.06 21.09 -6.51
C ASN A 52 -3.14 21.07 -5.40
N LEU A 53 -2.71 20.84 -4.16
CA LEU A 53 -3.56 20.76 -2.97
C LEU A 53 -3.52 22.03 -2.12
N GLY A 54 -2.94 23.12 -2.63
CA GLY A 54 -2.83 24.41 -1.97
C GLY A 54 -1.50 24.62 -1.23
N THR A 55 -1.46 25.68 -0.43
CA THR A 55 -0.20 26.20 0.14
C THR A 55 0.24 25.52 1.43
N LEU A 56 -0.64 24.77 2.11
CA LEU A 56 -0.30 24.11 3.37
C LEU A 56 0.52 22.84 3.11
N LEU A 57 1.77 22.83 3.59
CA LEU A 57 2.65 21.66 3.56
C LEU A 57 2.04 20.47 4.30
N GLY A 58 2.39 19.26 3.85
CA GLY A 58 1.92 18.00 4.42
C GLY A 58 0.62 17.49 3.81
N ARG A 59 -0.09 18.30 3.00
CA ARG A 59 -1.33 17.85 2.34
C ARG A 59 -1.07 16.78 1.29
N ALA A 60 0.00 16.93 0.49
CA ALA A 60 0.35 15.94 -0.52
C ALA A 60 0.85 14.64 0.11
N SER A 61 1.71 14.73 1.14
CA SER A 61 2.11 13.55 1.90
C SER A 61 0.91 12.90 2.62
N GLY A 62 0.02 13.68 3.23
CA GLY A 62 -1.16 13.18 3.94
C GLY A 62 -2.10 12.35 3.07
N ILE A 63 -2.42 12.80 1.85
CA ILE A 63 -3.28 12.00 0.95
C ILE A 63 -2.61 10.67 0.56
N LYS A 64 -1.28 10.65 0.43
CA LYS A 64 -0.52 9.43 0.15
C LYS A 64 -0.58 8.46 1.33
N MET A 65 -0.44 8.96 2.56
CA MET A 65 -0.54 8.14 3.77
C MET A 65 -1.92 7.50 3.88
N CYS A 66 -3.00 8.26 3.72
CA CYS A 66 -4.37 7.71 3.73
C CYS A 66 -4.61 6.70 2.60
N TYR A 67 -4.07 6.94 1.40
CA TYR A 67 -4.20 6.00 0.29
C TYR A 67 -3.43 4.69 0.54
N ALA A 68 -2.20 4.78 1.09
CA ALA A 68 -1.40 3.62 1.45
C ALA A 68 -2.07 2.81 2.57
N ALA A 69 -2.59 3.48 3.60
CA ALA A 69 -3.38 2.89 4.68
C ALA A 69 -4.56 2.08 4.14
N MET A 70 -5.37 2.68 3.25
CA MET A 70 -6.51 1.98 2.64
C MET A 70 -6.08 0.82 1.76
N THR A 71 -5.06 1.00 0.91
CA THR A 71 -4.65 -0.05 -0.03
C THR A 71 -4.00 -1.23 0.68
N LYS A 72 -2.90 -0.98 1.38
CA LYS A 72 -2.10 -2.02 2.03
C LYS A 72 -2.78 -2.55 3.28
N GLY A 73 -3.33 -1.68 4.12
CA GLY A 73 -4.07 -2.10 5.32
C GLY A 73 -5.20 -3.09 5.00
N THR A 74 -6.01 -2.81 3.97
CA THR A 74 -7.07 -3.77 3.57
C THR A 74 -6.52 -5.05 2.95
N THR A 75 -5.42 -5.00 2.18
CA THR A 75 -4.77 -6.23 1.68
C THR A 75 -4.27 -7.11 2.81
N ALA A 76 -3.64 -6.54 3.84
CA ALA A 76 -3.19 -7.29 5.02
C ALA A 76 -4.37 -7.90 5.78
N LEU A 77 -5.41 -7.10 6.06
CA LEU A 77 -6.64 -7.57 6.73
C LEU A 77 -7.30 -8.73 5.97
N HIS A 78 -7.46 -8.60 4.65
CA HIS A 78 -8.02 -9.67 3.83
C HIS A 78 -7.14 -10.92 3.84
N THR A 79 -5.81 -10.75 3.80
CA THR A 79 -4.87 -11.87 3.82
C THR A 79 -4.94 -12.61 5.16
N GLU A 80 -4.96 -11.89 6.28
CA GLU A 80 -5.10 -12.46 7.62
C GLU A 80 -6.39 -13.27 7.77
N LEU A 81 -7.51 -12.71 7.31
CA LEU A 81 -8.81 -13.39 7.29
C LEU A 81 -8.76 -14.71 6.51
N LEU A 82 -8.18 -14.71 5.30
CA LEU A 82 -8.13 -15.91 4.46
C LEU A 82 -7.14 -16.95 5.01
N ILE A 83 -6.04 -16.53 5.65
CA ILE A 83 -5.15 -17.45 6.37
C ILE A 83 -5.90 -18.10 7.54
N ALA A 84 -6.68 -17.33 8.30
CA ALA A 84 -7.50 -17.87 9.37
C ALA A 84 -8.52 -18.89 8.83
N ALA A 85 -9.20 -18.57 7.74
CA ALA A 85 -10.13 -19.51 7.08
C ALA A 85 -9.44 -20.80 6.62
N GLU A 86 -8.23 -20.69 6.03
CA GLU A 86 -7.45 -21.85 5.61
C GLU A 86 -7.03 -22.72 6.81
N LYS A 87 -6.52 -22.11 7.88
CA LYS A 87 -6.15 -22.83 9.12
C LYS A 87 -7.34 -23.50 9.81
N MET A 88 -8.56 -22.95 9.65
CA MET A 88 -9.80 -23.55 10.16
C MET A 88 -10.42 -24.58 9.19
N GLY A 89 -9.88 -24.73 7.98
CA GLY A 89 -10.46 -25.58 6.94
C GLY A 89 -11.78 -25.05 6.35
N LEU A 90 -12.01 -23.74 6.42
CA LEU A 90 -13.26 -23.06 6.03
C LEU A 90 -13.15 -22.24 4.74
N THR A 91 -12.05 -22.39 3.99
CA THR A 91 -11.79 -21.57 2.79
C THR A 91 -12.91 -21.66 1.76
N LYS A 92 -13.47 -22.85 1.52
CA LYS A 92 -14.52 -23.03 0.49
C LYS A 92 -15.83 -22.36 0.90
N GLU A 93 -16.23 -22.56 2.15
CA GLU A 93 -17.45 -22.01 2.74
C GLU A 93 -17.39 -20.48 2.77
N LEU A 94 -16.28 -19.90 3.22
CA LEU A 94 -16.11 -18.45 3.28
C LEU A 94 -16.09 -17.81 1.89
N MET A 95 -15.40 -18.43 0.91
CA MET A 95 -15.38 -17.89 -0.45
C MET A 95 -16.74 -17.98 -1.14
N ALA A 96 -17.54 -19.01 -0.85
CA ALA A 96 -18.92 -19.10 -1.33
C ALA A 96 -19.80 -17.97 -0.75
N GLU A 97 -19.68 -17.70 0.55
CA GLU A 97 -20.39 -16.61 1.22
C GLU A 97 -19.99 -15.23 0.63
N PHE A 98 -18.69 -14.99 0.44
CA PHE A 98 -18.21 -13.74 -0.14
C PHE A 98 -18.63 -13.53 -1.58
N SER A 99 -18.76 -14.60 -2.37
CA SER A 99 -19.28 -14.50 -3.74
C SER A 99 -20.76 -14.11 -3.77
N GLY A 100 -21.52 -14.40 -2.70
CA GLY A 100 -22.94 -14.06 -2.57
C GLY A 100 -23.23 -12.60 -2.18
N GLY A 101 -22.30 -11.93 -1.50
CA GLY A 101 -22.56 -10.58 -0.93
C GLY A 101 -21.39 -9.59 -0.92
N GLN A 102 -20.17 -10.02 -1.24
CA GLN A 102 -18.94 -9.23 -1.10
C GLN A 102 -18.05 -9.28 -2.35
N GLN A 103 -18.66 -9.39 -3.54
CA GLN A 103 -17.94 -9.57 -4.80
C GLN A 103 -16.82 -8.53 -5.07
N ALA A 104 -17.06 -7.27 -4.69
CA ALA A 104 -16.04 -6.21 -4.84
C ALA A 104 -14.81 -6.44 -3.96
N ALA A 105 -15.00 -7.01 -2.76
CA ALA A 105 -13.91 -7.41 -1.89
C ALA A 105 -13.15 -8.60 -2.49
N VAL A 106 -13.87 -9.62 -2.98
CA VAL A 106 -13.27 -10.80 -3.65
C VAL A 106 -12.38 -10.38 -4.82
N THR A 107 -12.89 -9.56 -5.74
CA THR A 107 -12.11 -9.07 -6.88
C THR A 107 -10.87 -8.29 -6.45
N ARG A 108 -10.95 -7.54 -5.35
CA ARG A 108 -9.78 -6.85 -4.78
C ARG A 108 -8.78 -7.85 -4.18
N MET A 109 -9.25 -8.87 -3.48
CA MET A 109 -8.40 -9.92 -2.91
C MET A 109 -7.64 -10.65 -4.02
N GLU A 110 -8.36 -11.12 -5.05
CA GLU A 110 -7.79 -11.80 -6.23
C GLU A 110 -6.75 -10.95 -6.95
N GLY A 111 -7.00 -9.64 -7.09
CA GLY A 111 -6.08 -8.73 -7.79
C GLY A 111 -4.81 -8.35 -7.00
N TRP A 112 -4.85 -8.42 -5.66
CA TRP A 112 -3.76 -7.90 -4.82
C TRP A 112 -2.95 -9.00 -4.12
N ILE A 113 -3.62 -9.98 -3.53
CA ILE A 113 -3.00 -11.00 -2.68
C ILE A 113 -1.89 -11.78 -3.41
N PRO A 114 -2.08 -12.28 -4.66
CA PRO A 114 -1.04 -13.07 -5.32
C PRO A 114 0.29 -12.36 -5.53
N SER A 115 0.25 -11.03 -5.68
CA SER A 115 1.45 -10.21 -5.95
C SER A 115 2.07 -9.57 -4.70
N MET A 116 1.37 -9.62 -3.58
CA MET A 116 1.75 -8.92 -2.36
C MET A 116 2.96 -9.54 -1.65
N PRO A 117 3.12 -10.88 -1.55
CA PRO A 117 4.23 -11.48 -0.80
C PRO A 117 5.61 -10.98 -1.23
N ALA A 118 5.87 -10.92 -2.54
CA ALA A 118 7.12 -10.39 -3.12
C ALA A 118 7.43 -8.92 -2.74
N LYS A 119 6.43 -8.16 -2.26
CA LYS A 119 6.55 -6.75 -1.86
C LYS A 119 6.43 -6.54 -0.35
N SER A 120 6.07 -7.57 0.40
CA SER A 120 5.71 -7.51 1.82
C SER A 120 6.81 -6.87 2.68
N ARG A 121 8.07 -7.27 2.51
CA ARG A 121 9.23 -6.72 3.25
C ARG A 121 9.38 -5.21 3.10
N ARG A 122 9.21 -4.68 1.88
CA ARG A 122 9.21 -3.23 1.62
C ARG A 122 8.01 -2.55 2.28
N TRP A 123 6.87 -3.22 2.32
CA TRP A 123 5.65 -2.65 2.87
C TRP A 123 5.69 -2.56 4.39
N VAL A 124 6.56 -3.30 5.09
CA VAL A 124 6.75 -3.17 6.55
C VAL A 124 7.09 -1.72 6.93
N SER A 125 8.16 -1.16 6.38
CA SER A 125 8.58 0.21 6.71
C SER A 125 7.56 1.26 6.26
N GLU A 126 6.89 1.04 5.12
CA GLU A 126 5.80 1.93 4.69
C GLU A 126 4.59 1.89 5.64
N MET A 127 4.33 0.77 6.33
CA MET A 127 3.26 0.67 7.33
C MET A 127 3.67 1.24 8.69
N GLU A 128 4.94 1.14 9.06
CA GLU A 128 5.50 1.85 10.22
C GLU A 128 5.40 3.39 10.04
N GLU A 129 5.61 3.90 8.82
CA GLU A 129 5.36 5.32 8.52
C GLU A 129 3.88 5.72 8.65
N VAL A 130 2.96 4.86 8.21
CA VAL A 130 1.51 5.07 8.37
C VAL A 130 1.11 5.04 9.83
N GLU A 131 1.59 4.04 10.58
CA GLU A 131 1.40 3.91 12.03
C GLU A 131 1.83 5.18 12.76
N LYS A 132 3.07 5.63 12.54
CA LYS A 132 3.58 6.87 13.10
C LYS A 132 2.72 8.09 12.72
N THR A 133 2.32 8.19 11.46
CA THR A 133 1.50 9.33 10.98
C THR A 133 0.15 9.36 11.69
N PHE A 134 -0.50 8.21 11.87
CA PHE A 134 -1.80 8.13 12.54
C PHE A 134 -1.67 8.41 14.04
N ASN A 135 -0.61 7.92 14.68
CA ASN A 135 -0.30 8.25 16.07
C ASN A 135 -0.05 9.76 16.27
N ASP A 136 0.71 10.40 15.38
CA ASP A 136 0.96 11.84 15.43
C ASP A 136 -0.33 12.68 15.26
N LEU A 137 -1.37 12.10 14.65
CA LEU A 137 -2.72 12.68 14.54
C LEU A 137 -3.64 12.37 15.73
N GLY A 138 -3.16 11.63 16.74
CA GLY A 138 -3.93 11.22 17.91
C GLY A 138 -4.86 10.01 17.68
N LEU A 139 -4.64 9.25 16.60
CA LEU A 139 -5.37 8.01 16.31
C LEU A 139 -4.61 6.80 16.87
N THR A 140 -5.28 5.65 16.99
CA THR A 140 -4.61 4.42 17.44
C THR A 140 -3.52 3.98 16.43
N PRO A 141 -2.29 3.68 16.91
CA PRO A 141 -1.25 3.09 16.08
C PRO A 141 -1.46 1.59 15.81
N ASP A 142 -2.25 0.92 16.65
CA ASP A 142 -2.24 -0.54 16.77
C ASP A 142 -2.72 -1.25 15.50
N ILE A 143 -3.63 -0.63 14.75
CA ILE A 143 -4.11 -1.16 13.47
C ILE A 143 -2.95 -1.30 12.49
N PHE A 144 -2.16 -0.24 12.30
CA PHE A 144 -1.07 -0.27 11.31
C PHE A 144 0.20 -0.94 11.82
N LYS A 145 0.37 -1.00 13.15
CA LYS A 145 1.33 -1.92 13.78
C LYS A 145 1.02 -3.37 13.44
N GLY A 146 -0.24 -3.81 13.62
CA GLY A 146 -0.67 -5.16 13.24
C GLY A 146 -0.51 -5.44 11.74
N VAL A 147 -0.82 -4.46 10.89
CA VAL A 147 -0.58 -4.56 9.43
C VAL A 147 0.92 -4.72 9.11
N ALA A 148 1.81 -4.00 9.78
CA ALA A 148 3.25 -4.15 9.62
C ALA A 148 3.72 -5.55 10.07
N ASP A 149 3.20 -6.04 11.19
CA ASP A 149 3.49 -7.39 11.70
C ASP A 149 3.02 -8.48 10.73
N MET A 150 1.84 -8.32 10.14
CA MET A 150 1.35 -9.22 9.08
C MET A 150 2.30 -9.26 7.88
N TYR A 151 2.77 -8.11 7.39
CA TYR A 151 3.74 -8.10 6.29
C TYR A 151 5.11 -8.66 6.67
N ARG A 152 5.53 -8.51 7.93
CA ARG A 152 6.77 -9.14 8.42
C ARG A 152 6.64 -10.66 8.43
N MET A 153 5.51 -11.17 8.91
CA MET A 153 5.19 -12.61 8.87
C MET A 153 5.16 -13.14 7.44
N ILE A 154 4.44 -12.47 6.53
CA ILE A 154 4.35 -12.87 5.12
C ILE A 154 5.73 -12.83 4.45
N GLY A 155 6.52 -11.79 4.75
CA GLY A 155 7.87 -11.62 4.23
C GLY A 155 8.88 -12.64 4.76
N ALA A 156 8.55 -13.39 5.81
CA ALA A 156 9.35 -14.50 6.32
C ALA A 156 9.05 -15.83 5.61
N THR A 157 7.98 -15.91 4.82
CA THR A 157 7.67 -17.09 3.99
C THR A 157 8.55 -17.15 2.74
N PRO A 158 8.66 -18.31 2.06
CA PRO A 158 9.39 -18.41 0.79
C PRO A 158 8.88 -17.44 -0.29
N LEU A 159 7.60 -17.06 -0.23
CA LEU A 159 7.02 -16.09 -1.16
C LEU A 159 7.55 -14.66 -0.96
N GLY A 160 8.08 -14.36 0.23
CA GLY A 160 8.73 -13.10 0.53
C GLY A 160 10.12 -12.94 -0.11
N ASP A 161 10.72 -14.04 -0.57
CA ASP A 161 12.00 -14.05 -1.31
C ASP A 161 11.85 -13.82 -2.81
N GLU A 162 10.62 -13.89 -3.32
CA GLU A 162 10.35 -13.65 -4.73
C GLU A 162 10.63 -12.19 -5.11
N ASN A 163 11.17 -12.02 -6.32
CA ASN A 163 11.29 -10.72 -6.93
C ASN A 163 9.93 -10.34 -7.59
N PRO A 164 9.36 -9.14 -7.33
CA PRO A 164 8.05 -8.73 -7.86
C PRO A 164 7.92 -8.81 -9.39
N GLU A 165 9.03 -8.70 -10.11
CA GLU A 165 9.11 -8.70 -11.57
C GLU A 165 9.13 -10.12 -12.14
N SER A 166 9.69 -11.08 -11.40
CA SER A 166 9.88 -12.49 -11.80
C SER A 166 9.12 -13.53 -10.97
N ARG A 167 8.24 -13.11 -10.05
CA ARG A 167 7.35 -14.01 -9.30
C ARG A 167 6.52 -14.89 -10.23
N ASP A 168 6.04 -16.01 -9.70
CA ASP A 168 5.01 -16.79 -10.37
C ASP A 168 3.75 -15.92 -10.59
N ARG A 169 3.34 -15.80 -11.86
CA ARG A 169 2.16 -15.02 -12.29
C ARG A 169 0.93 -15.88 -12.48
N ASP A 170 1.09 -17.18 -12.55
CA ASP A 170 0.02 -18.16 -12.70
C ASP A 170 -0.53 -18.57 -11.32
N ARG A 171 0.27 -18.40 -10.25
CA ARG A 171 -0.19 -18.59 -8.86
C ARG A 171 -1.38 -17.69 -8.53
N ASP A 172 -2.49 -18.33 -8.15
CA ASP A 172 -3.72 -17.66 -7.77
C ASP A 172 -3.77 -17.29 -6.28
N MET A 173 -4.89 -16.70 -5.85
CA MET A 173 -5.11 -16.29 -4.47
C MET A 173 -5.17 -17.49 -3.51
N ALA A 174 -5.86 -18.56 -3.88
CA ALA A 174 -6.05 -19.72 -3.01
C ALA A 174 -4.72 -20.42 -2.75
N GLU A 175 -3.92 -20.64 -3.79
CA GLU A 175 -2.57 -21.19 -3.67
C GLU A 175 -1.65 -20.27 -2.87
N THR A 176 -1.70 -18.96 -3.10
CA THR A 176 -0.91 -17.99 -2.31
C THR A 176 -1.23 -18.08 -0.82
N ILE A 177 -2.52 -18.13 -0.45
CA ILE A 177 -2.95 -18.24 0.94
C ILE A 177 -2.52 -19.58 1.56
N ARG A 178 -2.66 -20.69 0.83
CA ARG A 178 -2.20 -22.01 1.30
C ARG A 178 -0.73 -22.01 1.66
N ILE A 179 0.14 -21.54 0.76
CA ILE A 179 1.58 -21.50 0.98
C ILE A 179 1.92 -20.64 2.21
N ILE A 180 1.27 -19.49 2.37
CA ILE A 180 1.48 -18.63 3.55
C ILE A 180 1.01 -19.33 4.83
N ALA A 181 -0.17 -19.96 4.82
CA ALA A 181 -0.73 -20.66 5.98
C ALA A 181 0.14 -21.85 6.42
N GLU A 182 0.66 -22.63 5.46
CA GLU A 182 1.59 -23.74 5.70
C GLU A 182 2.93 -23.24 6.26
N SER A 183 3.45 -22.13 5.75
CA SER A 183 4.72 -21.53 6.18
C SER A 183 4.66 -20.89 7.58
N THR A 184 3.46 -20.76 8.15
CA THR A 184 3.19 -20.01 9.40
C THR A 184 2.48 -20.87 10.43
N SER A 185 2.50 -22.18 10.24
CA SER A 185 2.00 -23.14 11.22
C SER A 185 3.19 -23.69 12.00
N ASP A 186 3.17 -23.52 13.32
CA ASP A 186 4.12 -24.14 14.25
C ASP A 186 3.95 -25.67 14.27
#